data_AF-A0A357N9D4-F1
#
_entry.id   AF-A0A357N9D4-F1
#
_cell.length_a   1.000
_cell.length_b   1.000
_cell.length_c   1.000
_cell.angle_alpha   90.00
_cell.angle_beta   90.00
_cell.angle_gamma   90.00
#
_symmetry.space_group_name_H-M   'P 1'
#
loop_
_entity.id
_entity.type
_entity.pdbx_description
1 polymer ?
#
loop_
_entity_poly.entity_id
_entity_poly.type
_entity_poly.pdbx_seq_one_letter_code
_entity_poly.pdbx_strand_id
1 'polypeptide(L)' 'AGGLITLVIYPGHAGGVQEQAALTTYLSGLPQGQYTVARYEFINQINNPPLVIAIEKNAAERVFV' A
#
# COMPACT_ATOMS: atom_id res chain seq x y z
N ALA A 1 -18.88 -1.74 4.74
CA ALA A 1 -17.73 -2.51 5.26
C ALA A 1 -17.15 -3.33 4.12
N GLY A 2 -15.82 -3.44 3.98
CA GLY A 2 -15.18 -4.27 2.94
C GLY A 2 -14.94 -3.58 1.59
N GLY A 3 -14.84 -2.23 1.58
CA GLY A 3 -14.40 -1.53 0.37
C GLY A 3 -12.90 -1.76 0.13
N LEU A 4 -12.52 -2.05 -1.12
CA LEU A 4 -11.14 -2.34 -1.51
C LEU A 4 -10.65 -1.30 -2.52
N ILE A 5 -9.51 -0.69 -2.24
CA ILE A 5 -8.74 0.10 -3.18
C ILE A 5 -7.48 -0.69 -3.53
N THR A 6 -7.15 -0.76 -4.82
CA THR A 6 -5.91 -1.36 -5.30
C THR A 6 -5.13 -0.32 -6.09
N LEU A 7 -3.88 -0.12 -5.73
CA LEU A 7 -2.94 0.76 -6.40
C LEU A 7 -1.88 -0.11 -7.09
N VAL A 8 -1.67 0.09 -8.38
CA VAL A 8 -0.51 -0.48 -9.09
C VAL A 8 0.48 0.65 -9.33
N ILE A 9 1.66 0.54 -8.73
CA ILE A 9 2.66 1.59 -8.71
C ILE A 9 3.80 1.21 -9.65
N TYR A 10 4.11 2.09 -10.59
CA TYR A 10 5.19 1.95 -11.56
C TYR A 10 6.29 2.98 -11.26
N PRO A 11 7.35 2.64 -10.52
CA PRO A 11 8.35 3.61 -10.08
C PRO A 11 9.38 3.99 -11.15
N GLY A 12 9.21 3.61 -12.41
CA GLY A 12 10.22 3.60 -13.48
C GLY A 12 10.90 4.94 -13.84
N HIS A 13 10.64 6.03 -13.12
CA HIS A 13 11.35 7.31 -13.20
C HIS A 13 11.48 7.94 -11.80
N ALA A 14 12.36 8.95 -11.65
CA ALA A 14 12.64 9.58 -10.36
C ALA A 14 11.38 10.07 -9.61
N GLY A 15 10.43 10.67 -10.33
CA GLY A 15 9.13 11.04 -9.75
C GLY A 15 8.32 9.85 -9.22
N GLY A 16 8.33 8.71 -9.92
CA GLY A 16 7.63 7.50 -9.51
C GLY A 16 8.22 6.90 -8.22
N VAL A 17 9.53 6.98 -8.04
CA VAL A 17 10.20 6.59 -6.77
C VAL A 17 9.75 7.49 -5.62
N GLN A 18 9.66 8.81 -5.85
CA GLN A 18 9.22 9.78 -4.85
C GLN A 18 7.76 9.55 -4.46
N GLU A 19 6.88 9.33 -5.45
CA GLU A 19 5.47 9.01 -5.23
C GLU A 19 5.30 7.69 -4.47
N GLN A 20 6.05 6.64 -4.84
CA GLN A 20 6.04 5.36 -4.12
C GLN A 20 6.44 5.54 -2.65
N ALA A 21 7.47 6.33 -2.36
CA ALA A 21 7.92 6.60 -0.99
C ALA A 21 6.87 7.38 -0.19
N ALA A 22 6.25 8.40 -0.79
CA ALA A 22 5.19 9.19 -0.18
C ALA A 22 3.95 8.34 0.13
N LEU A 23 3.51 7.51 -0.83
CA LEU A 23 2.41 6.56 -0.65
C LEU A 23 2.72 5.56 0.46
N THR A 24 3.91 4.95 0.46
CA THR A 24 4.30 3.98 1.49
C THR A 24 4.27 4.62 2.88
N THR A 25 4.82 5.83 3.02
CA THR A 25 4.82 6.56 4.28
C THR A 25 3.41 6.84 4.76
N TYR A 26 2.57 7.43 3.91
CA TYR A 26 1.18 7.76 4.27
C TYR A 26 0.36 6.52 4.63
N LEU A 27 0.43 5.48 3.81
CA LEU A 27 -0.38 4.27 3.97
C LEU A 27 0.04 3.45 5.20
N SER A 28 1.34 3.45 5.54
CA SER A 28 1.83 2.80 6.76
C SER A 28 1.35 3.46 8.05
N GLY A 29 0.95 4.74 7.98
CA GLY A 29 0.41 5.50 9.11
C GLY A 29 -1.10 5.38 9.29
N LEU A 30 -1.81 4.66 8.41
CA LEU A 30 -3.26 4.54 8.54
C LEU A 30 -3.63 3.76 9.82
N PRO A 31 -4.69 4.16 10.55
CA PRO A 31 -5.11 3.45 11.75
C PRO A 31 -5.50 1.99 11.43
N GLN A 32 -4.72 1.03 11.93
CA GLN A 32 -4.94 -0.40 11.68
C GLN A 32 -6.34 -0.91 12.11
N GLY A 33 -6.98 -0.23 13.07
CA GLY A 33 -8.36 -0.53 13.47
C GLY A 33 -9.36 -0.26 12.36
N GLN A 34 -9.08 0.72 11.49
CA GLN A 34 -9.98 1.20 10.43
C GLN A 34 -9.60 0.66 9.05
N TYR A 35 -8.31 0.44 8.80
CA TYR A 35 -7.81 0.00 7.50
C TYR A 35 -6.83 -1.17 7.62
N THR A 36 -6.92 -2.10 6.68
CA THR A 36 -5.89 -3.11 6.44
C THR A 36 -5.14 -2.75 5.17
N VAL A 37 -3.82 -2.63 5.24
CA VAL A 37 -2.97 -2.29 4.10
C VAL A 37 -2.00 -3.43 3.83
N ALA A 38 -1.99 -3.96 2.60
CA ALA A 38 -1.07 -4.98 2.15
C ALA A 38 -0.23 -4.46 0.98
N ARG A 39 1.08 -4.72 1.02
CA ARG A 39 2.02 -4.44 -0.08
C ARG A 39 2.48 -5.77 -0.67
N TYR A 40 2.39 -5.89 -1.99
CA TYR A 40 2.83 -7.05 -2.75
C TYR A 40 3.86 -6.59 -3.79
N GLU A 41 5.06 -7.16 -3.71
CA GLU A 41 6.18 -6.76 -4.57
C GLU A 41 7.04 -7.96 -4.98
N PHE A 42 7.70 -7.83 -6.13
CA PHE A 42 8.72 -8.78 -6.56
C PHE A 42 10.03 -8.50 -5.84
N ILE A 43 10.61 -9.52 -5.19
CA ILE A 43 11.82 -9.37 -4.36
C ILE A 43 13.13 -9.73 -5.08
N ASN A 44 13.06 -10.22 -6.33
CA ASN A 44 14.22 -10.66 -7.10
C ASN A 44 14.31 -10.05 -8.51
N GLN A 45 13.47 -9.06 -8.83
CA GLN A 45 13.53 -8.33 -10.10
C GLN A 45 14.30 -7.03 -9.93
N ILE A 46 15.33 -6.83 -10.76
CA ILE A 46 16.33 -5.76 -10.58
C ILE A 46 15.91 -4.39 -11.14
N ASN A 47 14.96 -4.36 -12.07
CA ASN A 47 14.64 -3.16 -12.86
C ASN A 47 13.47 -2.35 -12.28
N ASN A 48 13.43 -2.19 -10.95
CA ASN A 48 12.39 -1.46 -10.23
C ASN A 48 10.98 -1.86 -10.70
N PRO A 49 10.61 -3.14 -10.50
CA PRO A 49 9.37 -3.67 -11.02
C PRO A 49 8.16 -2.96 -10.41
N PRO A 50 6.99 -3.05 -11.06
CA PRO A 50 5.76 -2.56 -10.47
C PRO A 50 5.44 -3.30 -9.17
N LEU A 51 4.76 -2.63 -8.26
CA LEU A 51 4.23 -3.23 -7.05
C LEU A 51 2.74 -2.93 -6.89
N VAL A 52 2.08 -3.71 -6.04
CA VAL A 52 0.66 -3.53 -5.72
C VAL A 52 0.49 -3.16 -4.25
N ILE A 53 -0.36 -2.19 -3.98
CA ILE A 53 -0.86 -1.91 -2.63
C ILE A 53 -2.36 -2.11 -2.61
N ALA A 54 -2.84 -2.96 -1.70
CA ALA A 54 -4.25 -3.17 -1.41
C ALA A 54 -4.61 -2.48 -0.09
N ILE A 55 -5.70 -1.72 -0.08
CA ILE A 55 -6.22 -1.02 1.09
C ILE A 55 -7.68 -1.45 1.27
N GLU A 56 -7.95 -2.17 2.34
CA GLU A 56 -9.30 -2.58 2.70
C GLU A 56 -9.82 -1.72 3.85
N LYS A 57 -11.05 -1.22 3.72
CA LYS A 57 -11.78 -0.61 4.84
C LYS A 57 -12.39 -1.71 5.72
N ASN A 58 -11.89 -1.81 6.96
CA ASN A 58 -12.33 -2.80 7.93
C ASN A 58 -13.84 -2.66 8.22
N ALA A 59 -14.49 -3.79 8.50
CA ALA A 59 -15.93 -3.83 8.72
C ALA A 59 -16.38 -3.22 10.06
N ALA A 60 -15.49 -3.19 11.04
CA ALA A 60 -15.66 -2.61 12.36
C ALA A 60 -14.28 -2.11 12.83
N GLU A 61 -14.25 -1.11 13.72
CA GLU A 61 -13.01 -0.65 14.32
C GLU A 61 -12.44 -1.80 15.16
N ARG A 62 -11.41 -2.45 14.64
CA ARG A 62 -10.76 -3.58 15.32
C ARG A 62 -10.00 -3.01 16.51
N VAL A 63 -10.54 -3.22 17.71
CA VAL A 63 -9.79 -3.05 18.97
C VAL A 63 -8.85 -4.23 19.05
N PHE A 64 -7.55 -3.96 18.93
CA PHE A 64 -6.51 -4.97 19.13
C PHE A 64 -6.35 -5.16 20.65
N VAL A 65 -6.43 -6.41 21.11
CA VAL A 65 -6.15 -6.85 22.49
C VAL A 65 -4.72 -7.33 22.57
#